data_AF-A0A2V6U4L9-F1
#
_entry.id   AF-A0A2V6U4L9-F1
#
_cell.length_a   1.000
_cell.length_b   1.000
_cell.length_c   1.000
_cell.angle_alpha   90.00
_cell.angle_beta   90.00
_cell.angle_gamma   90.00
#
_symmetry.space_group_name_H-M   'P 1'
#
loop_
_entity.id
_entity.type
_entity.pdbx_description
1 polymer ?
#
loop_
_entity_poly.entity_id
_entity_poly.type
_entity_poly.pdbx_seq_one_letter_code
_entity_poly.pdbx_strand_id
1 'polypeptide(L)' 'MRVAIGLRLEGNEDWEQAATYVTEAERLGVDFAWSHESWGMDAATPLAFMAARTSRIRL' A
#
# COMPACT_ATOMS: atom_id res chain seq x y z
N MET A 1 9.43 4.85 17.83
CA MET A 1 9.62 3.70 16.90
C MET A 1 8.67 3.91 15.73
N ARG A 2 9.06 3.58 14.49
CA ARG A 2 8.18 3.67 13.31
C ARG A 2 7.89 2.28 12.74
N VAL A 3 6.66 2.05 12.30
CA VAL A 3 6.20 0.77 11.74
C VAL A 3 5.94 0.91 10.25
N ALA A 4 6.31 -0.12 9.48
CA ALA A 4 6.08 -0.17 8.04
C ALA A 4 5.44 -1.51 7.64
N ILE A 5 4.63 -1.48 6.59
CA ILE A 5 4.01 -2.66 5.97
C ILE A 5 4.41 -2.76 4.49
N GLY A 6 4.43 -3.97 3.96
CA GLY A 6 4.72 -4.23 2.54
C GLY A 6 3.46 -4.68 1.81
N LEU A 7 3.25 -4.13 0.62
CA LEU A 7 2.21 -4.51 -0.32
C LEU A 7 2.78 -5.50 -1.31
N ARG A 8 2.03 -6.57 -1.50
CA ARG A 8 2.23 -7.52 -2.58
C ARG A 8 1.02 -7.38 -3.48
N LEU A 9 1.22 -6.69 -4.61
CA LEU A 9 0.23 -6.47 -5.67
C LEU A 9 0.76 -7.04 -7.00
N GLU A 10 0.52 -8.33 -7.27
CA GLU A 10 1.09 -9.12 -8.38
C GLU A 10 -0.01 -9.82 -9.23
N GLY A 11 -0.82 -9.06 -9.96
CA GLY A 11 -1.73 -9.60 -10.99
C GLY A 11 -3.22 -9.48 -10.67
N ASN A 12 -3.94 -10.61 -10.60
CA ASN A 12 -5.41 -10.68 -10.39
C ASN A 12 -5.80 -10.55 -8.91
N GLU A 13 -5.18 -9.62 -8.20
CA GLU A 13 -5.36 -9.47 -6.77
C GLU A 13 -6.49 -8.49 -6.45
N ASP A 14 -7.09 -8.64 -5.28
CA ASP A 14 -8.21 -7.81 -4.85
C ASP A 14 -7.69 -6.44 -4.36
N TRP A 15 -7.71 -5.47 -5.26
CA TRP A 15 -7.29 -4.09 -5.02
C TRP A 15 -8.09 -3.41 -3.90
N GLU A 16 -9.37 -3.76 -3.73
CA GLU A 16 -10.22 -3.19 -2.69
C GLU A 16 -9.88 -3.79 -1.32
N GLN A 17 -9.55 -5.09 -1.27
CA GLN A 17 -9.01 -5.70 -0.06
C GLN A 17 -7.66 -5.07 0.34
N ALA A 18 -6.76 -4.87 -0.63
CA ALA A 18 -5.47 -4.23 -0.38
C ALA A 18 -5.64 -2.78 0.11
N ALA A 19 -6.57 -2.01 -0.48
CA ALA A 19 -6.91 -0.68 0.00
C ALA A 19 -7.46 -0.71 1.42
N THR A 20 -8.37 -1.63 1.73
CA THR A 20 -8.92 -1.79 3.08
C THR A 20 -7.80 -2.06 4.09
N TYR A 21 -6.87 -2.95 3.74
CA TYR A 21 -5.71 -3.25 4.59
C TYR A 21 -4.85 -2.01 4.88
N VAL A 22 -4.50 -1.22 3.86
CA VAL A 22 -3.67 -0.01 4.04
C VAL A 22 -4.41 1.07 4.83
N THR A 23 -5.69 1.26 4.57
CA THR A 23 -6.50 2.29 5.24
C THR A 23 -6.67 1.97 6.73
N GLU A 24 -6.89 0.70 7.07
CA GLU A 24 -6.94 0.27 8.48
C GLU A 24 -5.57 0.28 9.15
N ALA A 25 -4.49 -0.04 8.43
CA ALA A 25 -3.13 0.11 8.94
C ALA A 25 -2.80 1.58 9.27
N GLU A 26 -3.23 2.52 8.42
CA GLU A 26 -3.14 3.96 8.70
C GLU A 26 -3.90 4.33 9.98
N ARG A 27 -5.15 3.84 10.15
CA ARG A 27 -5.95 4.06 11.37
C ARG A 27 -5.26 3.54 12.63
N LEU A 28 -4.56 2.43 12.53
CA LEU A 28 -3.80 1.82 13.63
C LEU A 28 -2.45 2.52 13.90
N GLY A 29 -2.06 3.48 13.07
CA GLY A 29 -0.86 4.31 13.28
C GLY A 29 0.40 3.81 12.58
N VAL A 30 0.29 2.98 11.54
CA VAL A 30 1.43 2.62 10.68
C VAL A 30 1.97 3.85 9.96
N ASP A 31 3.29 3.99 9.88
CA ASP A 31 3.95 5.18 9.34
C ASP A 31 4.20 5.11 7.84
N PHE A 32 4.40 3.90 7.29
CA PHE A 32 4.78 3.67 5.90
C PHE A 32 4.11 2.43 5.31
N ALA A 33 3.73 2.50 4.03
CA ALA A 33 3.44 1.33 3.21
C ALA A 33 4.37 1.32 1.98
N TRP A 34 4.94 0.16 1.67
CA TRP A 34 5.87 -0.01 0.56
C TRP A 34 5.27 -0.91 -0.50
N SER A 35 5.52 -0.61 -1.78
CA SER A 35 5.33 -1.58 -2.87
C SER A 35 6.68 -1.99 -3.44
N HIS A 36 6.71 -3.11 -4.14
CA HIS A 36 7.90 -3.64 -4.80
C HIS A 36 7.79 -3.47 -6.32
N GLU A 37 8.93 -3.35 -6.98
CA GLU A 37 9.06 -3.32 -8.44
C GLU A 37 9.84 -4.55 -8.87
N SER A 38 9.18 -5.47 -9.58
CA SER A 38 9.81 -6.70 -10.06
C SER A 38 8.99 -7.37 -11.16
N TRP A 39 9.63 -8.21 -11.97
CA TRP A 39 8.96 -9.06 -12.97
C TRP A 39 8.02 -8.32 -13.94
N GLY A 40 8.35 -7.07 -14.28
CA GLY A 40 7.55 -6.23 -15.19
C GLY A 40 6.38 -5.48 -14.54
N MET A 41 6.23 -5.60 -13.22
CA MET A 41 5.29 -4.82 -12.42
C MET A 41 5.98 -3.62 -11.79
N ASP A 42 5.31 -2.47 -11.76
CA ASP A 42 5.83 -1.22 -11.21
C ASP A 42 5.35 -0.99 -9.76
N ALA A 43 6.17 -0.31 -8.95
CA ALA A 43 5.80 0.01 -7.56
C ALA A 43 4.88 1.24 -7.46
N ALA A 44 4.86 2.12 -8.47
CA ALA A 44 4.20 3.42 -8.39
C ALA A 44 2.67 3.31 -8.53
N THR A 45 2.17 2.46 -9.43
CA THR A 45 0.75 2.21 -9.67
C THR A 45 0.00 1.78 -8.40
N PRO A 46 0.42 0.74 -7.66
CA PRO A 46 -0.24 0.38 -6.40
C PRO A 46 -0.16 1.49 -5.36
N LEU A 47 0.98 2.18 -5.22
CA LEU A 47 1.11 3.28 -4.27
C LEU A 47 0.21 4.47 -4.65
N ALA A 48 0.09 4.82 -5.93
CA ALA A 48 -0.81 5.87 -6.39
C ALA A 48 -2.28 5.52 -6.12
N PHE A 49 -2.66 4.24 -6.29
CA PHE A 49 -4.01 3.77 -5.95
C PHE A 49 -4.31 3.90 -4.45
N MET A 50 -3.34 3.62 -3.58
CA MET A 50 -3.45 3.81 -2.14
C MET A 50 -3.47 5.30 -1.76
N ALA A 51 -2.66 6.13 -2.42
CA ALA A 51 -2.56 7.57 -2.16
C ALA A 51 -3.92 8.27 -2.30
N ALA A 52 -4.77 7.79 -3.21
CA ALA A 52 -6.12 8.31 -3.40
C ALA A 52 -7.09 7.98 -2.24
N ARG A 53 -6.73 7.05 -1.35
CA ARG A 53 -7.59 6.51 -0.27
C ARG A 53 -7.03 6.75 1.14
N THR A 54 -5.77 7.16 1.24
CA THR A 54 -5.07 7.43 2.50
C THR A 54 -4.74 8.91 2.65
N SER A 55 -4.51 9.37 3.87
CA SER A 55 -4.31 10.80 4.15
C SER A 55 -3.05 11.15 4.95
N ARG A 56 -2.44 10.16 5.60
CA ARG A 56 -1.36 10.34 6.58
C ARG A 56 -0.20 9.36 6.38
N ILE A 57 -0.47 8.10 6.05
CA ILE A 57 0.55 7.08 5.83
C ILE A 57 1.45 7.50 4.66
N ARG A 58 2.74 7.23 4.76
CA ARG A 58 3.71 7.53 3.70
C ARG A 58 3.84 6.35 2.73
N LEU A 59 3.88 6.65 1.45
CA LEU A 59 3.88 5.71 0.34
C LEU A 59 5.18 5.86 -0.46
#